data_AF-A0A960LIN4-F1
#
_entry.id   AF-A0A960LIN4-F1
#
_cell.length_a   1.000
_cell.length_b   1.000
_cell.length_c   1.000
_cell.angle_alpha   90.00
_cell.angle_beta   90.00
_cell.angle_gamma   90.00
#
_symmetry.space_group_name_H-M   'P 1'
#
loop_
_entity.id
_entity.type
_entity.pdbx_description
1 polymer ?
#
loop_
_entity_poly.entity_id
_entity_poly.type
_entity_poly.pdbx_seq_one_letter_code
_entity_poly.pdbx_strand_id
1 'polypeptide(L)'
;MELIFENYEELRCLHYALCEAKFHPEPQFREVQGSPLSAATADKVYDLLIENAPTEREAQGWRYHRELSPTSPLMPVIENAARRLAQDKSLSATERKTALKVFAAPFHMADHHIENIFERVGGHRPTLW
;
A
#
# COMPACT_ATOMS: atom_id res chain seq x y z
N MET A 1 -4.90 -13.73 -13.72
CA MET A 1 -3.44 -13.59 -13.83
C MET A 1 -2.79 -14.76 -13.12
N GLU A 2 -1.93 -15.50 -13.81
CA GLU A 2 -1.15 -16.61 -13.25
C GLU A 2 0.31 -16.14 -13.11
N LEU A 3 0.94 -16.42 -11.96
CA LEU A 3 2.33 -16.06 -11.67
C LEU A 3 3.11 -17.36 -11.59
N ILE A 4 4.16 -17.49 -12.40
CA ILE A 4 5.03 -18.66 -12.45
C ILE A 4 6.34 -18.28 -11.74
N PHE A 5 6.75 -19.09 -10.77
CA PHE A 5 7.98 -18.92 -9.99
C PHE A 5 8.56 -20.30 -9.67
N GLU A 6 9.88 -20.40 -9.59
CA GLU A 6 10.59 -21.67 -9.36
C GLU A 6 10.75 -21.98 -7.87
N ASN A 7 10.90 -20.93 -7.05
CA ASN A 7 11.11 -21.07 -5.62
C ASN A 7 10.60 -19.84 -4.84
N TYR A 8 10.54 -20.01 -3.52
CA TYR A 8 10.01 -19.01 -2.61
C TYR A 8 10.85 -17.70 -2.55
N GLU A 9 12.15 -17.75 -2.82
CA GLU A 9 12.98 -16.55 -2.85
C GLU A 9 12.68 -15.66 -4.06
N GLU A 10 12.26 -16.24 -5.20
CA GLU A 10 11.78 -15.45 -6.34
C GLU A 10 10.54 -14.63 -5.99
N LEU A 11 9.60 -15.19 -5.22
CA LEU A 11 8.44 -14.46 -4.73
C LEU A 11 8.85 -13.31 -3.81
N ARG A 12 9.84 -13.52 -2.93
CA ARG A 12 10.36 -12.47 -2.03
C ARG A 12 11.02 -11.35 -2.81
N CYS A 13 11.87 -11.69 -3.77
CA CYS A 13 12.50 -10.72 -4.66
C CYS A 13 11.46 -9.91 -5.45
N LEU A 14 10.44 -10.58 -5.98
CA LEU A 14 9.35 -9.91 -6.70
C LEU A 14 8.56 -8.96 -5.78
N HIS A 15 8.26 -9.37 -4.54
CA HIS A 15 7.62 -8.50 -3.55
C HIS A 15 8.44 -7.24 -3.30
N TYR A 16 9.75 -7.37 -3.06
CA TYR A 16 10.62 -6.21 -2.82
C TYR A 16 10.69 -5.29 -4.06
N ALA A 17 10.79 -5.86 -5.26
CA ALA A 17 10.79 -5.08 -6.50
C ALA A 17 9.47 -4.31 -6.71
N LEU A 18 8.33 -4.94 -6.39
CA LEU A 18 7.02 -4.29 -6.46
C LEU A 18 6.86 -3.20 -5.39
N CYS A 19 7.33 -3.44 -4.18
CA CYS A 19 7.36 -2.44 -3.12
C CYS A 19 8.20 -1.23 -3.51
N GLU A 20 9.38 -1.45 -4.09
CA GLU A 20 10.23 -0.38 -4.60
C GLU A 20 9.51 0.39 -5.71
N ALA A 21 8.99 -0.30 -6.72
CA ALA A 21 8.29 0.33 -7.83
C ALA A 21 7.04 1.13 -7.39
N LYS A 22 6.34 0.68 -6.34
CA LYS A 22 5.14 1.34 -5.82
C LYS A 22 5.44 2.45 -4.83
N PHE A 23 6.42 2.26 -3.96
CA PHE A 23 6.63 3.14 -2.81
C PHE A 23 7.92 3.95 -2.87
N HIS A 24 8.68 3.90 -3.99
CA HIS A 24 9.80 4.82 -4.15
C HIS A 24 9.30 6.28 -4.02
N PRO A 25 9.97 7.13 -3.22
CA PRO A 25 9.56 8.52 -3.01
C PRO A 25 9.65 9.36 -4.30
N GLU A 26 10.56 8.99 -5.20
CA GLU A 26 10.78 9.63 -6.51
C GLU A 26 10.67 8.58 -7.62
N PRO A 27 9.46 8.07 -7.92
CA PRO A 27 9.33 6.96 -8.86
C PRO A 27 9.67 7.43 -10.28
N GLN A 28 10.50 6.67 -10.98
CA GLN A 28 10.80 6.90 -12.40
C GLN A 28 9.52 6.80 -13.26
N PHE A 29 8.61 5.89 -12.89
CA PHE A 29 7.34 5.64 -13.57
C PHE A 29 6.16 5.81 -12.60
N ARG A 30 5.58 7.02 -12.55
CA ARG A 30 4.49 7.35 -11.61
C ARG A 30 3.22 6.53 -11.84
N GLU A 31 2.97 6.15 -13.08
CA GLU A 31 1.85 5.31 -13.51
C GLU A 31 1.87 3.94 -12.83
N VAL A 32 3.05 3.40 -12.51
CA VAL A 32 3.18 2.10 -11.82
C VAL A 32 2.76 2.22 -10.36
N GLN A 33 3.13 3.32 -9.69
CA GLN A 33 2.89 3.52 -8.27
C GLN A 33 1.39 3.49 -7.91
N GLY A 34 0.54 4.15 -8.70
CA GLY A 34 -0.92 4.19 -8.50
C GLY A 34 -1.73 3.18 -9.31
N SER A 35 -1.10 2.27 -10.05
CA SER A 35 -1.82 1.37 -10.97
C SER A 35 -2.65 0.32 -10.22
N PRO A 36 -3.95 0.14 -10.57
CA PRO A 36 -4.74 -0.97 -10.07
C PRO A 36 -4.15 -2.34 -10.43
N LEU A 37 -3.48 -2.45 -11.58
CA LEU A 37 -2.79 -3.68 -11.98
C LEU A 37 -1.61 -3.96 -11.06
N SER A 38 -0.78 -2.94 -10.75
CA SER A 38 0.36 -3.14 -9.84
C SER A 38 -0.11 -3.47 -8.43
N ALA A 39 -1.20 -2.86 -7.96
CA ALA A 39 -1.85 -3.19 -6.69
C ALA A 39 -2.30 -4.65 -6.66
N ALA A 40 -3.08 -5.10 -7.65
CA ALA A 40 -3.56 -6.47 -7.74
C ALA A 40 -2.42 -7.51 -7.85
N THR A 41 -1.34 -7.18 -8.58
CA THR A 41 -0.14 -8.02 -8.65
C THR A 41 0.56 -8.08 -7.30
N ALA A 42 0.75 -6.95 -6.62
CA ALA A 42 1.39 -6.92 -5.32
C ALA A 42 0.59 -7.70 -4.26
N ASP A 43 -0.75 -7.56 -4.27
CA ASP A 43 -1.63 -8.34 -3.39
C ASP A 43 -1.49 -9.83 -3.63
N LYS A 44 -1.54 -10.26 -4.90
CA LYS A 44 -1.39 -11.67 -5.25
C LYS A 44 -0.02 -12.23 -4.87
N VAL A 45 1.05 -11.46 -5.06
CA VAL A 45 2.40 -11.87 -4.63
C VAL A 45 2.45 -12.03 -3.11
N TYR A 46 1.80 -11.14 -2.36
CA TYR A 46 1.73 -11.22 -0.91
C TYR A 46 0.95 -12.46 -0.43
N ASP A 47 -0.17 -12.78 -1.09
CA ASP A 47 -0.94 -13.99 -0.82
C ASP A 47 -0.08 -15.25 -1.07
N LEU A 48 0.62 -15.29 -2.20
CA LEU A 48 1.53 -16.40 -2.54
C LEU A 48 2.69 -16.54 -1.54
N LEU A 49 3.22 -15.44 -1.01
CA LEU A 49 4.23 -15.47 0.06
C LEU A 49 3.71 -16.11 1.34
N ILE A 50 2.45 -15.84 1.71
CA ILE A 50 1.83 -16.46 2.89
C ILE A 50 1.56 -17.95 2.64
N GLU A 51 1.03 -18.29 1.46
CA GLU A 51 0.65 -19.66 1.09
C GLU A 51 1.87 -20.59 0.93
N ASN A 52 2.97 -20.08 0.39
CA ASN A 52 4.17 -20.86 0.08
C ASN A 52 5.31 -20.64 1.09
N ALA A 53 5.03 -20.00 2.23
CA ALA A 53 6.02 -19.78 3.27
C ALA A 53 6.63 -21.12 3.74
N PRO A 54 7.97 -21.22 3.87
CA PRO A 54 8.62 -22.47 4.27
C PRO A 54 8.33 -22.86 5.73
N THR A 55 7.82 -21.92 6.53
CA THR A 55 7.41 -22.15 7.92
C THR A 55 6.17 -21.34 8.29
N GLU A 56 5.36 -21.84 9.23
CA GLU A 56 4.22 -21.08 9.77
C GLU A 56 4.65 -19.76 10.42
N ARG A 57 5.84 -19.74 11.05
CA ARG A 57 6.41 -18.50 11.62
C ARG A 57 6.58 -17.43 10.55
N GLU A 58 7.04 -17.82 9.37
CA GLU A 58 7.26 -16.89 8.26
C GLU A 58 5.94 -16.44 7.64
N ALA A 59 4.96 -17.35 7.48
CA ALA A 59 3.59 -16.99 7.07
C ALA A 59 2.97 -15.96 8.02
N GLN A 60 3.12 -16.15 9.34
CA GLN A 60 2.65 -15.19 10.35
C GLN A 60 3.39 -13.85 10.27
N GLY A 61 4.70 -13.87 9.98
CA GLY A 61 5.48 -12.67 9.71
C GLY A 61 4.87 -11.85 8.58
N TRP A 62 4.56 -12.48 7.44
CA TRP A 62 3.89 -11.81 6.33
C TRP A 62 2.50 -11.29 6.73
N ARG A 63 1.65 -12.10 7.37
CA ARG A 63 0.32 -11.63 7.83
C ARG A 63 0.42 -10.40 8.71
N TYR A 64 1.38 -10.37 9.63
CA TYR A 64 1.66 -9.22 10.47
C TYR A 64 2.14 -8.00 9.67
N HIS A 65 3.07 -8.20 8.73
CA HIS A 65 3.62 -7.14 7.90
C HIS A 65 2.63 -6.59 6.87
N ARG A 66 1.53 -7.30 6.58
CA ARG A 66 0.49 -6.82 5.65
C ARG A 66 -0.29 -5.66 6.24
N GLU A 67 -0.39 -5.57 7.57
CA GLU A 67 -1.03 -4.43 8.23
C GLU A 67 -0.07 -3.24 8.28
N LEU A 68 -0.46 -2.13 7.66
CA LEU A 68 0.38 -0.93 7.63
C LEU A 68 0.34 -0.22 9.00
N SER A 69 1.47 -0.25 9.70
CA SER A 69 1.65 0.55 10.93
C SER A 69 1.65 2.06 10.61
N PRO A 70 1.02 2.91 11.45
CA PRO A 70 1.17 4.36 11.40
C PRO A 70 2.63 4.86 11.56
N THR A 71 3.53 4.00 12.05
CA THR A 71 4.98 4.27 12.16
C THR A 71 5.79 3.68 11.01
N SER A 72 5.14 3.14 9.98
CA SER A 72 5.82 2.56 8.83
C SER A 72 6.70 3.60 8.11
N PRO A 73 7.91 3.22 7.64
CA PRO A 73 8.74 4.09 6.82
C PRO A 73 8.08 4.49 5.49
N LEU A 74 7.02 3.80 5.07
CA LEU A 74 6.25 4.13 3.87
C LEU A 74 5.26 5.29 4.06
N MET A 75 5.00 5.68 5.31
CA MET A 75 3.99 6.70 5.63
C MET A 75 4.21 8.05 4.92
N PRO A 76 5.43 8.60 4.77
CA PRO A 76 5.63 9.84 4.02
C PRO A 76 5.16 9.75 2.57
N VAL A 77 5.34 8.60 1.91
CA VAL A 77 4.94 8.37 0.51
C VAL A 77 3.42 8.27 0.41
N ILE A 78 2.79 7.56 1.35
CA ILE A 78 1.33 7.43 1.43
C ILE A 78 0.67 8.79 1.76
N GLU A 79 1.23 9.57 2.68
CA GLU A 79 0.74 10.91 2.96
C GLU A 79 0.85 11.84 1.74
N ASN A 80 1.94 11.75 0.99
CA ASN A 80 2.09 12.53 -0.24
C ASN A 80 1.06 12.13 -1.31
N ALA A 81 0.74 10.83 -1.42
CA ALA A 81 -0.37 10.38 -2.24
C ALA A 81 -1.72 10.93 -1.75
N ALA A 82 -1.98 10.88 -0.44
CA ALA A 82 -3.19 11.43 0.15
C ALA A 82 -3.33 12.95 -0.08
N ARG A 83 -2.23 13.73 0.01
CA ARG A 83 -2.23 15.16 -0.32
C ARG A 83 -2.69 15.41 -1.76
N ARG A 84 -2.14 14.65 -2.72
CA ARG A 84 -2.52 14.75 -4.13
C ARG A 84 -3.99 14.42 -4.35
N LEU A 85 -4.47 13.31 -3.75
CA LEU A 85 -5.89 12.92 -3.82
C LEU A 85 -6.82 13.93 -3.15
N ALA A 86 -6.40 14.57 -2.05
CA ALA A 86 -7.18 15.58 -1.36
C ALA A 86 -7.38 16.87 -2.18
N GLN A 87 -6.41 17.20 -3.05
CA GLN A 87 -6.46 18.34 -3.95
C GLN A 87 -7.35 18.09 -5.18
N ASP A 88 -7.63 16.83 -5.51
CA ASP A 88 -8.53 16.49 -6.61
C ASP A 88 -9.99 16.69 -6.22
N LYS A 89 -10.57 17.80 -6.68
CA LYS A 89 -11.97 18.18 -6.42
C LYS A 89 -12.98 17.33 -7.19
N SER A 90 -12.54 16.56 -8.19
CA SER A 90 -13.44 15.67 -8.95
C SER A 90 -13.79 14.40 -8.18
N LEU A 91 -12.95 14.00 -7.21
CA LEU A 91 -13.15 12.81 -6.41
C LEU A 91 -13.97 13.10 -5.15
N SER A 92 -14.99 12.29 -4.91
CA SER A 92 -15.70 12.19 -3.63
C SER A 92 -14.78 11.67 -2.51
N ALA A 93 -15.20 11.84 -1.25
CA ALA A 93 -14.46 11.31 -0.11
C ALA A 93 -14.26 9.78 -0.20
N THR A 94 -15.28 9.05 -0.63
CA THR A 94 -15.23 7.59 -0.81
C THR A 94 -14.23 7.20 -1.91
N GLU A 95 -14.23 7.89 -3.05
CA GLU A 95 -13.28 7.62 -4.13
C GLU A 95 -11.83 7.90 -3.72
N ARG A 96 -11.58 8.97 -2.94
CA ARG A 96 -10.24 9.25 -2.39
C ARG A 96 -9.77 8.16 -1.44
N LYS A 97 -10.65 7.67 -0.57
CA LYS A 97 -10.34 6.53 0.32
C LYS A 97 -10.00 5.28 -0.48
N THR A 98 -10.82 4.93 -1.46
CA THR A 98 -10.58 3.77 -2.34
C THR A 98 -9.27 3.91 -3.11
N ALA A 99 -9.00 5.08 -3.69
CA ALA A 99 -7.75 5.34 -4.40
C ALA A 99 -6.53 5.22 -3.48
N LEU A 100 -6.61 5.71 -2.24
CA LEU A 100 -5.52 5.58 -1.27
C LEU A 100 -5.30 4.12 -0.84
N LYS A 101 -6.36 3.31 -0.70
CA LYS A 101 -6.23 1.86 -0.46
C LYS A 101 -5.51 1.15 -1.60
N VAL A 102 -5.90 1.44 -2.85
CA VAL A 102 -5.25 0.88 -4.05
C VAL A 102 -3.78 1.30 -4.12
N PHE A 103 -3.48 2.55 -3.74
CA PHE A 103 -2.11 3.03 -3.66
C PHE A 103 -1.30 2.27 -2.61
N ALA A 104 -1.87 2.05 -1.42
CA ALA A 104 -1.19 1.40 -0.29
C ALA A 104 -1.08 -0.12 -0.41
N ALA A 105 -1.84 -0.76 -1.31
CA ALA A 105 -1.72 -2.18 -1.61
C ALA A 105 -0.24 -2.55 -1.90
N PRO A 106 0.28 -3.67 -1.37
CA PRO A 106 -0.47 -4.77 -0.75
C PRO A 106 -0.75 -4.58 0.75
N PHE A 107 -0.38 -3.42 1.31
CA PHE A 107 -0.58 -3.15 2.73
C PHE A 107 -2.00 -2.71 3.01
N HIS A 108 -2.59 -3.31 4.03
CA HIS A 108 -3.91 -2.98 4.51
C HIS A 108 -3.86 -1.79 5.47
N MET A 109 -4.81 -0.89 5.30
CA MET A 109 -5.05 0.22 6.21
C MET A 109 -6.51 0.18 6.65
N ALA A 110 -6.73 0.24 7.96
CA ALA A 110 -8.05 0.43 8.51
C ALA A 110 -8.62 1.80 8.11
N ASP A 111 -9.94 1.88 7.95
CA ASP A 111 -10.61 3.11 7.47
C ASP A 111 -10.34 4.33 8.35
N HIS A 112 -10.31 4.13 9.67
CA HIS A 112 -10.00 5.22 10.61
C HIS A 112 -8.56 5.75 10.46
N HIS A 113 -7.59 4.91 10.08
CA HIS A 113 -6.24 5.39 9.76
C HIS A 113 -6.22 6.24 8.50
N ILE A 114 -6.98 5.85 7.47
CA ILE A 114 -7.11 6.61 6.22
C ILE A 114 -7.74 7.97 6.49
N GLU A 115 -8.79 8.02 7.29
CA GLU A 115 -9.45 9.26 7.70
C GLU A 115 -8.47 10.20 8.42
N ASN A 116 -7.75 9.70 9.42
CA ASN A 116 -6.73 10.47 10.14
C ASN A 116 -5.65 11.03 9.21
N ILE A 117 -5.23 10.28 8.18
CA ILE A 117 -4.28 10.76 7.17
C ILE A 117 -4.89 11.94 6.42
N PHE A 118 -6.11 11.82 5.90
CA PHE A 118 -6.78 12.88 5.15
C PHE A 118 -7.04 14.14 5.97
N GLU A 119 -7.37 14.01 7.26
CA GLU A 119 -7.51 15.15 8.17
C GLU A 119 -6.18 15.89 8.34
N ARG A 120 -5.10 15.14 8.61
CA ARG A 120 -3.74 15.69 8.76
C ARG A 120 -3.24 16.38 7.51
N VAL A 121 -3.51 15.82 6.33
CA VAL A 121 -3.01 16.37 5.06
C VAL A 121 -3.91 17.44 4.44
N GLY A 122 -5.21 17.41 4.73
CA GLY A 122 -6.22 18.32 4.19
C GLY A 122 -6.35 19.66 4.93
N GLY A 123 -5.61 19.84 6.04
CA GLY A 123 -5.58 21.10 6.77
C GLY A 123 -6.76 21.33 7.72
N HIS A 124 -7.46 20.29 8.16
CA HIS A 124 -8.30 20.43 9.35
C HIS A 124 -7.40 20.41 10.59
N ARG A 125 -7.14 21.59 11.16
CA ARG A 125 -6.78 21.66 12.58
C ARG A 125 -7.95 21.04 13.35
N PRO A 126 -7.74 20.01 14.17
CA PRO A 126 -8.81 19.55 15.05
C PRO A 126 -9.18 20.74 15.94
N THR A 127 -10.43 21.22 15.81
CA THR A 127 -11.03 22.05 16.85
C THR A 127 -11.09 21.18 18.09
N LEU A 128 -10.15 21.41 18.99
CA LEU A 128 -10.18 20.92 20.36
C LEU A 128 -11.52 21.39 20.96
N TRP A 129 -12.37 20.42 21.29
CA TRP A 129 -13.50 20.61 22.18
C TRP A 129 -13.00 20.63 23.62
#